data_AF-A0A7J0H5D6-F1
#
_entry.id   AF-A0A7J0H5D6-F1
#
_cell.length_a   1.000
_cell.length_b   1.000
_cell.length_c   1.000
_cell.angle_alpha   90.00
_cell.angle_beta   90.00
_cell.angle_gamma   90.00
#
_symmetry.space_group_name_H-M   'P 1'
#
loop_
_entity.id
_entity.type
_entity.pdbx_description
1 polymer ?
#
loop_
_entity_poly.entity_id
_entity_poly.type
_entity_poly.pdbx_seq_one_letter_code
_entity_poly.pdbx_strand_id
1 'polypeptide(L)' 'MTNASVMLDDAVAASVARGIITPQDEKLLANRTDVEAINDSMALSIQCASSVSNMARRLQVRGNEVQELRT' A
#
# COMPACT_ATOMS: atom_id res chain seq x y z
N MET A 1 0.12 1.65 21.20
CA MET A 1 1.09 1.80 20.10
C MET A 1 0.56 2.87 19.17
N THR A 2 1.18 4.04 19.17
CA THR A 2 0.92 5.07 18.15
C THR A 2 1.52 4.57 16.84
N ASN A 3 0.70 4.42 15.81
CA ASN A 3 1.16 4.13 14.46
C ASN A 3 2.01 5.32 13.99
N ALA A 4 3.35 5.23 14.09
CA ALA A 4 4.25 6.23 13.55
C ALA A 4 4.31 6.10 12.01
N SER A 5 3.17 6.30 11.35
CA SER A 5 3.10 6.30 9.90
C SER A 5 3.65 7.64 9.40
N VAL A 6 4.60 7.55 8.47
CA VAL A 6 5.17 8.67 7.71
C VAL A 6 4.08 9.53 7.05
N MET A 7 2.87 8.96 6.86
CA MET A 7 1.74 9.60 6.22
C MET A 7 0.83 10.41 7.18
N LEU A 8 1.12 10.46 8.48
CA LEU A 8 0.32 11.24 9.44
C LEU A 8 0.75 12.70 9.57
N ASP A 9 1.94 13.03 9.07
CA ASP A 9 2.45 14.40 9.00
C ASP A 9 2.51 14.83 7.53
N ASP A 10 1.75 15.87 7.18
CA ASP A 10 1.62 16.32 5.79
C ASP A 10 2.96 16.81 5.20
N ALA A 11 3.82 17.43 6.02
CA ALA A 11 5.10 17.94 5.57
C ALA A 11 6.07 16.80 5.25
N VAL A 12 6.09 15.77 6.10
CA VAL A 12 6.85 14.54 5.89
C VAL A 12 6.32 13.80 4.66
N ALA A 13 5.01 13.60 4.56
CA ALA A 13 4.38 12.94 3.42
C ALA A 13 4.70 13.64 2.09
N ALA A 14 4.59 14.97 2.03
CA ALA A 14 4.94 15.76 0.85
C ALA A 14 6.44 15.67 0.50
N SER A 15 7.31 15.64 1.51
CA SER A 15 8.76 15.50 1.29
C SER A 15 9.13 14.14 0.69
N VAL A 16 8.49 13.07 1.16
CA VAL A 16 8.70 11.71 0.66
C VAL A 16 8.13 11.57 -0.74
N ALA A 17 6.93 12.11 -0.98
CA ALA A 17 6.30 12.11 -2.30
C ALA A 17 7.18 12.79 -3.35
N ARG A 18 7.80 13.94 -3.04
CA ARG A 18 8.75 14.63 -3.94
C ARG A 18 9.97 13.80 -4.32
N GLY A 19 10.38 12.84 -3.48
CA GLY A 19 11.49 11.93 -3.79
C GLY A 19 11.11 10.73 -4.66
N ILE A 20 9.80 10.50 -4.86
CA ILE A 20 9.25 9.32 -5.56
C ILE A 20 8.62 9.73 -6.90
N ILE A 21 7.95 10.89 -6.94
CA ILE A 21 7.21 11.37 -8.12
C ILE A 21 8.18 11.80 -9.22
N THR A 22 8.00 11.29 -10.43
CA THR A 22 8.73 11.74 -11.62
C THR A 22 7.99 12.89 -12.31
N PRO A 23 8.66 13.67 -13.19
CA PRO A 23 7.98 14.72 -13.96
C PRO A 23 6.81 14.21 -14.83
N GLN A 24 6.81 12.93 -15.20
CA GLN A 24 5.69 12.33 -15.93
C GLN A 24 4.50 12.05 -15.01
N ASP A 25 4.77 11.63 -13.78
CA ASP A 25 3.75 11.45 -12.75
C ASP A 25 3.11 12.79 -12.37
N GLU A 26 3.90 13.88 -12.24
CA GLU A 26 3.37 15.22 -11.99
C GLU A 26 2.36 15.66 -13.06
N LYS A 27 2.68 15.43 -14.34
CA LYS A 27 1.76 15.73 -15.46
C LYS A 27 0.49 14.88 -15.39
N LEU A 28 0.60 13.62 -14.99
CA LEU A 28 -0.55 12.74 -14.85
C LEU A 28 -1.43 13.17 -13.66
N LEU A 29 -0.81 13.53 -12.54
CA LEU A 29 -1.48 13.99 -11.32
C LEU A 29 -2.11 15.38 -11.49
N ALA A 30 -1.46 16.29 -12.22
CA ALA A 30 -1.99 17.64 -12.48
C ALA A 30 -3.30 17.64 -13.28
N ASN A 31 -3.58 16.57 -14.02
CA ASN A 31 -4.82 16.39 -14.78
C ASN A 31 -5.90 15.60 -14.02
N ARG A 32 -5.60 15.12 -12.81
CA ARG A 32 -6.57 14.39 -11.97
C ARG A 32 -7.31 15.34 -11.04
N THR A 33 -8.61 15.11 -10.91
CA THR A 33 -9.43 15.72 -9.87
C THR A 33 -9.20 15.04 -8.52
N ASP A 34 -9.47 15.76 -7.42
CA ASP A 34 -9.38 15.19 -6.06
C ASP A 34 -10.25 13.92 -5.92
N VAL A 35 -11.43 13.90 -6.56
CA VAL A 35 -12.33 12.75 -6.55
C VAL A 35 -11.70 11.54 -7.22
N GLU A 36 -11.04 11.72 -8.37
CA GLU A 36 -10.34 10.64 -9.06
C GLU A 36 -9.16 10.13 -8.24
N ALA A 37 -8.37 11.04 -7.66
CA ALA A 37 -7.24 10.67 -6.79
C ALA A 37 -7.69 9.86 -5.57
N ILE A 38 -8.80 10.25 -4.93
CA ILE A 38 -9.39 9.50 -3.81
C ILE A 38 -9.85 8.12 -4.26
N ASN A 39 -10.58 8.02 -5.38
CA ASN A 39 -11.06 6.74 -5.91
C ASN A 39 -9.91 5.79 -6.24
N ASP A 40 -8.86 6.29 -6.89
CA ASP A 40 -7.67 5.50 -7.21
C ASP A 40 -6.95 5.01 -5.95
N SER A 41 -6.82 5.87 -4.93
CA SER A 41 -6.24 5.50 -3.64
C SER A 41 -7.08 4.43 -2.91
N MET A 42 -8.41 4.52 -2.97
CA MET A 42 -9.31 3.51 -2.41
C MET A 42 -9.17 2.17 -3.15
N ALA A 43 -9.14 2.21 -4.48
CA ALA A 43 -8.94 1.01 -5.30
C ALA A 43 -7.59 0.33 -4.97
N LEU A 44 -6.53 1.12 -4.84
CA LEU A 44 -5.22 0.62 -4.42
C LEU A 44 -5.27 -0.01 -3.02
N SER A 45 -5.93 0.66 -2.05
CA SER A 45 -6.07 0.15 -0.69
C SER A 45 -6.78 -1.21 -0.65
N ILE A 46 -7.85 -1.37 -1.44
CA ILE A 46 -8.58 -2.65 -1.57
C ILE A 46 -7.69 -3.73 -2.18
N GLN A 47 -6.95 -3.41 -3.25
CA GLN A 47 -6.02 -4.35 -3.89
C GLN A 47 -4.89 -4.77 -2.95
N CYS A 48 -4.33 -3.83 -2.18
CA CYS A 48 -3.32 -4.12 -1.16
C CYS A 48 -3.88 -5.06 -0.09
N ALA A 49 -5.08 -4.80 0.44
CA ALA A 49 -5.70 -5.66 1.44
C ALA A 49 -5.93 -7.09 0.90
N SER A 50 -6.38 -7.22 -0.35
CA SER A 50 -6.55 -8.51 -1.02
C SER A 50 -5.21 -9.25 -1.20
N SER A 51 -4.17 -8.54 -1.65
CA SER A 51 -2.83 -9.09 -1.83
C SER A 51 -2.23 -9.60 -0.51
N VAL A 52 -2.26 -8.79 0.54
CA VAL A 52 -1.77 -9.15 1.88
C VAL A 52 -2.55 -10.33 2.45
N SER A 53 -3.88 -10.35 2.29
CA SER A 53 -4.73 -11.47 2.73
C SER A 53 -4.39 -12.77 1.99
N ASN A 54 -4.14 -12.69 0.68
CA ASN A 54 -3.71 -13.85 -0.11
C ASN A 54 -2.35 -14.39 0.38
N MET A 55 -1.39 -13.50 0.65
CA MET A 55 -0.10 -13.87 1.22
C MET A 55 -0.24 -14.53 2.59
N ALA A 56 -1.05 -13.94 3.48
CA ALA A 56 -1.31 -14.50 4.81
C ALA A 56 -1.88 -15.91 4.73
N ARG A 57 -2.87 -16.13 3.86
CA ARG A 57 -3.45 -17.46 3.62
C ARG A 57 -2.40 -18.46 3.11
N ARG A 58 -1.57 -18.06 2.15
CA ARG A 58 -0.50 -18.92 1.62
C ARG A 58 0.52 -19.27 2.70
N LEU A 59 0.92 -18.31 3.51
CA LEU A 59 1.84 -18.54 4.63
C LEU A 59 1.23 -19.50 5.66
N GLN A 60 -0.06 -19.38 5.95
CA GLN A 60 -0.75 -20.30 6.86
C GLN A 60 -0.73 -21.75 6.33
N VAL A 61 -1.09 -21.95 5.06
CA VAL A 61 -1.04 -23.29 4.43
C VAL A 61 0.37 -23.87 4.48
N ARG A 62 1.38 -23.08 4.08
CA ARG A 62 2.79 -23.52 4.14
C ARG A 62 3.25 -23.82 5.58
N GLY A 63 2.76 -23.07 6.56
CA GLY A 63 3.03 -23.31 7.97
C GLY A 63 2.49 -24.66 8.45
N ASN A 64 1.27 -25.00 8.05
CA ASN A 64 0.65 -26.28 8.37
C ASN A 64 1.39 -27.46 7.72
N GLU A 65 1.74 -27.35 6.43
CA GLU A 65 2.55 -28.37 5.72
C GLU A 65 3.88 -28.63 6.42
N VAL A 66 4.59 -27.56 6.81
CA VAL A 66 5.87 -27.68 7.52
C VAL A 66 5.69 -28.33 8.90
N GLN A 67 4.60 -28.03 9.60
CA GLN A 67 4.30 -28.65 10.88
C GLN A 67 4.02 -30.15 10.70
N GLU A 68 3.23 -30.53 9.69
CA GLU A 68 2.91 -31.92 9.39
C GLU A 68 4.19 -32.74 9.12
N LEU A 69 5.11 -32.22 8.32
CA LEU A 69 6.41 -32.85 8.04
C LEU A 69 7.34 -33.00 9.25
N ARG A 70 7.10 -32.24 10.32
CA ARG A 70 7.88 -32.31 11.58
C ARG A 70 7.27 -33.27 12.60
N THR A 71 6.08 -33.81 12.33
CA THR A 71 5.37 -34.76 13.20
C THR A 71 5.53 -36.17 12.67
#